data_AF-V7PX86-F1
#
_entry.id   AF-V7PX86-F1
#
_cell.length_a   1.000
_cell.length_b   1.000
_cell.length_c   1.000
_cell.angle_alpha   90.00
_cell.angle_beta   90.00
_cell.angle_gamma   90.00
#
_symmetry.space_group_name_H-M   'P 1'
#
loop_
_entity.id
_entity.type
_entity.pdbx_description
1 polymer ?
#
loop_
_entity_poly.entity_id
_entity_poly.type
_entity_poly.pdbx_seq_one_letter_code
_entity_poly.pdbx_strand_id
1 'polypeptide(L)'
;MEIFPKNRNETKDQNQIESLNPIISKQSEVINRQTETENSQERDNLINSKRDEILDMLDDRKNNIENEEEIKEGIDFVFEQNSELEKIGTKEQYSKYLDTIFPDSKVTDIVYHGTVNNFDEFNLNYFNSNSGSRDRKDPAFYFTSKSIVAKDFLFKKNGKILSSLLNIKNPEIIDGKHKNLIGKRGVTTFVDIPGFIKNGKDGMVINDVLDIDPKAGLKRVIDGIGNEEYYSNIYATFGNNQSFILGSKQDLENFKKFLENNKDS
;
A
#
# COMPACT_ATOMS: atom_id res chain seq x y z
N MET A 1 -2.61 -26.96 14.01
CA MET A 1 -1.17 -26.64 14.00
C MET A 1 -1.07 -25.30 13.31
N GLU A 2 -1.15 -24.23 14.10
CA GLU A 2 -1.17 -22.85 13.60
C GLU A 2 0.25 -22.45 13.23
N ILE A 3 0.46 -22.08 11.97
CA ILE A 3 1.70 -21.44 11.50
C ILE A 3 1.34 -19.98 11.32
N PHE A 4 1.73 -19.14 12.28
CA PHE A 4 1.67 -17.69 12.15
C PHE A 4 2.66 -17.24 11.05
N PRO A 5 2.28 -16.33 10.14
CA PRO A 5 3.24 -15.72 9.24
C PRO A 5 4.21 -14.85 10.07
N LYS A 6 5.51 -15.07 9.88
CA LYS A 6 6.56 -14.22 10.46
C LYS A 6 6.34 -12.77 10.01
N ASN A 7 6.45 -11.88 10.98
CA ASN A 7 6.28 -10.45 10.83
C ASN A 7 7.30 -9.92 9.81
N ARG A 8 6.87 -9.33 8.68
CA ARG A 8 7.77 -8.81 7.62
C ARG A 8 8.77 -7.76 8.13
N ASN A 9 8.47 -7.11 9.26
CA ASN A 9 9.32 -6.10 9.87
C ASN A 9 10.57 -6.70 10.54
N GLU A 10 10.51 -7.94 11.08
CA GLU A 10 11.70 -8.59 11.67
C GLU A 10 12.79 -8.87 10.62
N THR A 11 12.39 -9.15 9.38
CA THR A 11 13.33 -9.44 8.28
C THR A 11 14.01 -8.21 7.69
N LYS A 12 13.40 -7.02 7.78
CA LYS A 12 14.04 -5.77 7.31
C LYS A 12 15.12 -5.28 8.29
N ASP A 13 14.84 -5.37 9.59
CA ASP A 13 15.80 -4.98 10.64
C ASP A 13 17.01 -5.93 10.70
N GLN A 14 16.80 -7.24 10.53
CA GLN A 14 17.89 -8.22 10.48
C GLN A 14 18.82 -8.01 9.28
N ASN A 15 18.26 -7.69 8.11
CA ASN A 15 19.06 -7.45 6.89
C ASN A 15 19.87 -6.15 6.97
N GLN A 16 19.39 -5.11 7.67
CA GLN A 16 20.17 -3.89 7.89
C GLN A 16 21.30 -4.11 8.90
N ILE A 17 21.07 -4.87 9.98
CA ILE A 17 22.12 -5.23 10.95
C ILE A 17 23.22 -6.09 10.30
N GLU A 18 22.87 -7.04 9.44
CA GLU A 18 23.86 -7.84 8.70
C GLU A 18 24.71 -7.02 7.73
N SER A 19 24.16 -5.94 7.16
CA SER A 19 24.89 -5.03 6.26
C SER A 19 25.96 -4.18 6.96
N LEU A 20 25.90 -4.06 8.29
CA LEU A 20 26.85 -3.30 9.10
C LEU A 20 28.07 -4.12 9.56
N ASN A 21 27.96 -5.45 9.60
CA ASN A 21 29.04 -6.36 9.99
C ASN A 21 30.36 -6.15 9.20
N PRO A 22 30.33 -5.93 7.86
CA PRO A 22 31.55 -5.69 7.09
C PRO A 22 32.19 -4.33 7.40
N ILE A 23 31.39 -3.33 7.77
CA ILE A 23 31.86 -1.97 8.08
C ILE A 23 32.55 -1.97 9.44
N ILE A 24 31.93 -2.63 10.43
CA ILE A 24 32.49 -2.83 11.78
C ILE A 24 33.82 -3.61 11.69
N SER A 25 33.86 -4.67 10.86
CA SER A 25 35.07 -5.47 10.64
C SER A 25 36.20 -4.66 9.98
N LYS A 26 35.89 -3.79 9.01
CA LYS A 26 36.90 -2.95 8.35
C LYS A 26 37.43 -1.85 9.25
N GLN A 27 36.58 -1.23 10.07
CA GLN A 27 37.02 -0.20 11.02
C GLN A 27 37.91 -0.80 12.12
N SER A 28 37.61 -2.01 12.59
CA SER A 28 38.46 -2.72 13.56
C SER A 28 39.82 -3.13 12.98
N GLU A 29 39.91 -3.49 11.69
CA GLU A 29 41.20 -3.70 11.01
C GLU A 29 42.03 -2.41 10.86
N VAL A 30 41.39 -1.27 10.58
CA VAL A 30 42.07 0.03 10.48
C VAL A 30 42.62 0.47 11.83
N ILE A 31 41.87 0.22 12.92
CA ILE A 31 42.31 0.49 14.30
C ILE A 31 43.54 -0.35 14.65
N ASN A 32 43.54 -1.64 14.30
CA ASN A 32 44.67 -2.53 14.57
C ASN A 32 45.96 -2.14 13.83
N ARG A 33 45.86 -1.54 12.63
CA ARG A 33 47.02 -1.10 11.84
C ARG A 33 47.62 0.23 12.29
N GLN A 34 46.86 1.08 12.99
CA GLN A 34 47.34 2.40 13.42
C GLN A 34 48.14 2.37 14.73
N THR A 35 48.10 1.27 15.48
CA THR A 35 48.53 1.29 16.89
C THR A 35 49.88 0.64 17.19
N GLU A 36 50.71 0.20 16.24
CA GLU A 36 51.89 -0.65 16.51
C GLU A 36 52.99 -0.08 17.43
N THR A 37 52.89 1.15 17.95
CA THR A 37 53.89 1.73 18.88
C THR A 37 53.36 2.39 20.17
N GLU A 38 52.09 2.24 20.54
CA GLU A 38 51.52 2.89 21.75
C GLU A 38 51.23 1.93 22.92
N ASN A 39 51.32 2.45 24.15
CA ASN A 39 51.19 1.73 25.41
C ASN A 39 49.81 1.04 25.52
N SER A 40 49.77 -0.20 26.03
CA SER A 40 48.54 -1.03 26.15
C SER A 40 47.36 -0.26 26.74
N GLN A 41 47.61 0.57 27.76
CA GLN A 41 46.59 1.33 28.46
C GLN A 41 45.97 2.45 27.61
N GLU A 42 46.77 3.11 26.75
CA GLU A 42 46.29 4.16 25.86
C GLU A 42 45.44 3.58 24.72
N ARG A 43 45.80 2.39 24.23
CA ARG A 43 44.99 1.64 23.25
C ARG A 43 43.63 1.26 23.82
N ASP A 44 43.59 0.72 25.05
CA ASP A 44 42.34 0.32 25.70
C ASP A 44 41.42 1.52 25.94
N ASN A 45 41.98 2.66 26.35
CA ASN A 45 41.22 3.91 26.52
C ASN A 45 40.65 4.42 25.18
N LEU A 46 41.43 4.36 24.10
CA LEU A 46 40.98 4.79 22.77
C LEU A 46 39.91 3.86 22.20
N ILE A 47 40.02 2.56 22.43
CA ILE A 47 39.02 1.56 22.01
C ILE A 47 37.69 1.80 22.75
N ASN A 48 37.74 2.02 24.06
CA ASN A 48 36.53 2.28 24.85
C ASN A 48 35.87 3.60 24.45
N SER A 49 36.65 4.68 24.28
CA SER A 49 36.11 5.97 23.83
C SER A 49 35.44 5.89 22.46
N LYS A 50 36.03 5.16 21.50
CA LYS A 50 35.41 4.96 20.18
C LYS A 50 34.18 4.05 20.24
N ARG A 51 34.15 3.09 21.16
CA ARG A 51 32.99 2.23 21.37
C ARG A 51 31.80 3.04 21.88
N ASP A 52 32.03 3.93 22.84
CA ASP A 52 30.99 4.78 23.41
C ASP A 52 30.45 5.77 22.35
N GLU A 53 31.33 6.38 21.55
CA GLU A 53 30.93 7.22 20.41
C GLU A 53 30.08 6.46 19.38
N ILE A 54 30.44 5.20 19.07
CA ILE A 54 29.65 4.34 18.18
C ILE A 54 28.29 3.99 18.79
N LEU A 55 28.22 3.75 20.10
CA LEU A 55 26.96 3.44 20.79
C LEU A 55 26.02 4.66 20.78
N ASP A 56 26.53 5.86 21.05
CA ASP A 56 25.76 7.10 20.95
C ASP A 56 25.24 7.32 19.52
N MET A 57 26.08 7.10 18.50
CA MET A 57 25.67 7.19 17.09
C MET A 57 24.64 6.14 16.66
N LEU A 58 24.59 4.99 17.35
CA LEU A 58 23.62 3.93 17.10
C LEU A 58 22.29 4.23 17.81
N ASP A 59 22.34 4.76 19.02
CA ASP A 59 21.15 5.19 19.76
C ASP A 59 20.47 6.38 19.07
N ASP A 60 21.24 7.37 18.60
CA ASP A 60 20.71 8.48 17.79
C ASP A 60 20.07 8.00 16.48
N ARG A 61 20.66 6.99 15.83
CA ARG A 61 20.07 6.41 14.62
C ARG A 61 18.82 5.59 14.91
N LYS A 62 18.81 4.82 16.00
CA LYS A 62 17.64 4.05 16.42
C LYS A 62 16.46 4.97 16.76
N ASN A 63 16.72 6.05 17.49
CA ASN A 63 15.73 7.06 17.81
C ASN A 63 15.20 7.80 16.57
N ASN A 64 16.02 7.99 15.52
CA ASN A 64 15.58 8.55 14.25
C ASN A 64 14.77 7.56 13.39
N ILE A 65 15.12 6.28 13.40
CA ILE A 65 14.38 5.21 12.69
C ILE A 65 13.01 4.97 13.35
N GLU A 66 12.91 5.06 14.68
CA GLU A 66 11.63 4.96 15.40
C GLU A 66 10.71 6.18 15.20
N ASN A 67 11.22 7.29 14.65
CA ASN A 67 10.48 8.53 14.39
C ASN A 67 10.28 8.87 12.90
N GLU A 68 10.73 8.02 11.96
CA GLU A 68 10.33 8.13 10.56
C GLU A 68 8.92 7.54 10.40
N GLU A 69 7.93 8.42 10.35
CA GLU A 69 6.57 7.99 10.03
C GLU A 69 6.53 7.33 8.66
N GLU A 70 6.04 6.10 8.63
CA GLU A 70 5.98 5.29 7.43
C GLU A 70 5.08 5.96 6.38
N ILE A 71 5.69 6.40 5.28
CA ILE A 71 4.95 6.91 4.12
C ILE A 71 4.22 5.73 3.49
N LYS A 72 2.89 5.83 3.38
CA LYS A 72 2.06 4.78 2.77
C LYS A 72 2.51 4.45 1.35
N GLU A 73 2.54 3.16 1.04
CA GLU A 73 2.77 2.70 -0.33
C GLU A 73 1.71 3.28 -1.28
N GLY A 74 2.15 3.78 -2.44
CA GLY A 74 1.28 4.39 -3.44
C GLY A 74 1.16 5.92 -3.35
N ILE A 75 1.70 6.56 -2.31
CA ILE A 75 1.69 8.03 -2.16
C ILE A 75 2.35 8.74 -3.35
N ASP A 76 3.47 8.21 -3.84
CA ASP A 76 4.15 8.75 -5.03
C ASP A 76 3.21 8.80 -6.24
N PHE A 77 2.48 7.71 -6.49
CA PHE A 77 1.51 7.64 -7.58
C PHE A 77 0.37 8.65 -7.40
N VAL A 78 -0.11 8.86 -6.18
CA VAL A 78 -1.15 9.87 -5.90
C VAL A 78 -0.66 11.28 -6.26
N PHE A 79 0.56 11.63 -5.86
CA PHE A 79 1.17 12.93 -6.16
C PHE A 79 1.45 13.11 -7.65
N GLU A 80 1.96 12.08 -8.32
CA GLU A 80 2.17 12.09 -9.78
C GLU A 80 0.88 12.35 -10.56
N GLN A 81 -0.24 11.77 -10.11
CA GLN A 81 -1.55 11.99 -10.75
C GLN A 81 -2.19 13.33 -10.35
N ASN A 82 -1.77 13.93 -9.24
CA ASN A 82 -2.42 15.11 -8.64
C ASN A 82 -1.40 16.14 -8.15
N SER A 83 -0.76 16.85 -9.07
CA SER A 83 0.29 17.85 -8.77
C SER A 83 -0.16 19.05 -7.91
N GLU A 84 -1.46 19.20 -7.64
CA GLU A 84 -1.95 20.19 -6.67
C GLU A 84 -1.59 19.83 -5.22
N LEU A 85 -1.42 18.54 -4.90
CA LEU A 85 -1.05 18.10 -3.55
C LEU A 85 0.30 18.68 -3.11
N GLU A 86 1.26 18.78 -4.02
CA GLU A 86 2.58 19.38 -3.77
C GLU A 86 2.51 20.85 -3.35
N LYS A 87 1.42 21.55 -3.69
CA LYS A 87 1.20 22.95 -3.31
C LYS A 87 0.55 23.08 -1.92
N ILE A 88 0.04 21.97 -1.36
CA ILE A 88 -0.69 21.95 -0.10
C ILE A 88 0.23 21.52 1.05
N GLY A 89 0.96 20.42 0.85
CA GLY A 89 1.82 19.84 1.89
C GLY A 89 2.75 18.76 1.35
N THR A 90 3.51 18.14 2.25
CA THR A 90 4.47 17.08 1.90
C THR A 90 3.80 15.71 1.82
N LYS A 91 4.50 14.73 1.24
CA LYS A 91 4.05 13.34 1.14
C LYS A 91 3.83 12.71 2.52
N GLU A 92 4.71 13.02 3.47
CA GLU A 92 4.63 12.56 4.86
C GLU A 92 3.38 13.12 5.54
N GLN A 93 3.17 14.44 5.43
CA GLN A 93 1.98 15.09 5.98
C GLN A 93 0.69 14.53 5.38
N TYR A 94 0.68 14.27 4.07
CA TYR A 94 -0.46 13.68 3.41
C TYR A 94 -0.68 12.24 3.87
N SER A 95 0.38 11.44 4.02
CA SER A 95 0.32 10.08 4.56
C SER A 95 -0.34 10.06 5.95
N LYS A 96 0.07 10.95 6.87
CA LYS A 96 -0.57 11.10 8.19
C LYS A 96 -2.05 11.44 8.09
N TYR A 97 -2.38 12.38 7.20
CA TYR A 97 -3.77 12.79 6.97
C TYR A 97 -4.62 11.60 6.50
N LEU A 98 -4.09 10.75 5.62
CA LEU A 98 -4.82 9.58 5.13
C LEU A 98 -5.24 8.62 6.25
N ASP A 99 -4.44 8.48 7.31
CA ASP A 99 -4.78 7.66 8.48
C ASP A 99 -6.00 8.18 9.26
N THR A 100 -6.37 9.46 9.08
CA THR A 100 -7.52 10.06 9.76
C THR A 100 -8.85 9.84 9.05
N ILE A 101 -8.84 9.44 7.77
CA ILE A 101 -10.06 9.39 6.95
C ILE A 101 -10.96 8.22 7.34
N PHE A 102 -10.38 7.01 7.47
CA PHE A 102 -11.11 5.79 7.85
C PHE A 102 -10.32 4.97 8.88
N PRO A 103 -10.16 5.46 10.12
CA PRO A 103 -9.29 4.84 11.12
C PRO A 103 -9.72 3.43 11.53
N ASP A 104 -11.01 3.09 11.38
CA ASP A 104 -11.53 1.76 11.72
C ASP A 104 -11.54 0.78 10.52
N SER A 105 -11.05 1.19 9.35
CA SER A 105 -11.07 0.32 8.18
C SER A 105 -10.07 -0.82 8.34
N LYS A 106 -10.46 -2.01 7.88
CA LYS A 106 -9.57 -3.17 7.73
C LYS A 106 -8.76 -3.12 6.44
N VAL A 107 -9.05 -2.16 5.55
CA VAL A 107 -8.28 -1.89 4.34
C VAL A 107 -7.68 -0.50 4.47
N THR A 108 -6.40 -0.45 4.85
CA THR A 108 -5.66 0.79 5.16
C THR A 108 -4.76 1.25 4.03
N ASP A 109 -4.55 0.39 3.03
CA ASP A 109 -3.71 0.66 1.86
C ASP A 109 -4.44 1.53 0.85
N ILE A 110 -3.66 2.26 0.04
CA ILE A 110 -4.18 2.94 -1.15
C ILE A 110 -4.50 1.87 -2.21
N VAL A 111 -5.74 1.87 -2.69
CA VAL A 111 -6.22 0.95 -3.72
C VAL A 111 -6.55 1.69 -5.02
N TYR A 112 -6.64 0.94 -6.11
CA TYR A 112 -6.73 1.50 -7.45
C TYR A 112 -7.99 1.05 -8.20
N HIS A 113 -8.61 1.97 -8.92
CA HIS A 113 -9.77 1.73 -9.79
C HIS A 113 -9.53 2.32 -11.19
N GLY A 114 -9.52 1.46 -12.22
CA GLY A 114 -9.45 1.91 -13.61
C GLY A 114 -10.81 2.33 -14.14
N THR A 115 -10.92 3.54 -14.67
CA THR A 115 -12.17 4.05 -15.25
C THR A 115 -11.96 4.93 -16.48
N VAL A 116 -12.93 4.90 -17.39
CA VAL A 116 -12.99 5.82 -18.55
C VAL A 116 -13.92 7.01 -18.30
N ASN A 117 -14.57 7.04 -17.13
CA ASN A 117 -15.56 8.06 -16.77
C ASN A 117 -14.94 9.12 -15.85
N ASN A 118 -15.54 10.31 -15.85
CA ASN A 118 -15.24 11.36 -14.89
C ASN A 118 -16.36 11.45 -13.87
N PHE A 119 -16.00 11.32 -12.60
CA PHE A 119 -16.87 11.46 -11.44
C PHE A 119 -16.00 11.80 -10.23
N ASP A 120 -16.62 12.42 -9.23
CA ASP A 120 -15.96 12.81 -7.98
C ASP A 120 -16.30 11.85 -6.82
N GLU A 121 -17.30 10.98 -7.00
CA GLU A 121 -17.73 9.99 -5.99
C GLU A 121 -18.20 8.68 -6.61
N PHE A 122 -18.01 7.58 -5.88
CA PHE A 122 -18.61 6.28 -6.20
C PHE A 122 -20.06 6.25 -5.69
N ASN A 123 -21.02 6.09 -6.61
CA ASN A 123 -22.44 6.16 -6.29
C ASN A 123 -23.23 5.04 -6.99
N LEU A 124 -23.86 4.18 -6.20
CA LEU A 124 -24.54 2.96 -6.65
C LEU A 124 -25.75 3.26 -7.55
N ASN A 125 -26.25 4.49 -7.55
CA ASN A 125 -27.27 4.92 -8.50
C ASN A 125 -26.79 4.86 -9.95
N TYR A 126 -25.47 4.96 -10.16
CA TYR A 126 -24.83 4.78 -11.47
C TYR A 126 -24.36 3.35 -11.71
N PHE A 127 -24.62 2.42 -10.79
CA PHE A 127 -24.27 1.01 -10.96
C PHE A 127 -24.90 0.49 -12.26
N ASN A 128 -24.10 -0.23 -13.04
CA ASN A 128 -24.48 -0.78 -14.33
C ASN A 128 -24.87 0.23 -15.43
N SER A 129 -24.78 1.55 -15.20
CA SER A 129 -25.07 2.57 -16.22
C SER A 129 -24.09 2.53 -17.39
N ASN A 130 -22.84 2.10 -17.15
CA ASN A 130 -21.76 1.99 -18.13
C ASN A 130 -20.90 0.73 -17.96
N SER A 131 -21.36 -0.25 -17.17
CA SER A 131 -20.60 -1.49 -16.99
C SER A 131 -20.66 -2.28 -18.29
N GLY A 132 -19.53 -2.80 -18.77
CA GLY A 132 -19.47 -3.65 -19.96
C GLY A 132 -20.19 -5.01 -19.81
N SER A 133 -20.97 -5.20 -18.73
CA SER A 133 -21.65 -6.41 -18.34
C SER A 133 -23.07 -6.09 -17.86
N ARG A 134 -23.99 -5.88 -18.81
CA ARG A 134 -25.40 -5.52 -18.57
C ARG A 134 -26.15 -6.46 -17.62
N ASP A 135 -25.65 -7.68 -17.41
CA ASP A 135 -26.28 -8.72 -16.59
C ASP A 135 -25.79 -8.78 -15.13
N ARG A 136 -24.88 -7.87 -14.72
CA ARG A 136 -24.38 -7.83 -13.34
C ARG A 136 -25.44 -7.31 -12.37
N LYS A 137 -25.69 -8.08 -11.31
CA LYS A 137 -26.67 -7.80 -10.23
C LYS A 137 -25.99 -7.58 -8.87
N ASP A 138 -24.69 -7.38 -8.88
CA ASP A 138 -23.80 -7.21 -7.73
C ASP A 138 -23.49 -5.73 -7.52
N PRO A 139 -24.30 -4.96 -6.76
CA PRO A 139 -24.10 -3.53 -6.56
C PRO A 139 -22.82 -3.28 -5.75
N ALA A 140 -21.69 -3.22 -6.43
CA ALA A 140 -20.39 -3.07 -5.81
C ALA A 140 -19.42 -2.27 -6.69
N PHE A 141 -18.47 -1.59 -6.03
CA PHE A 141 -17.33 -0.96 -6.69
C PHE A 141 -16.09 -1.80 -6.45
N TYR A 142 -15.37 -2.11 -7.52
CA TYR A 142 -14.20 -2.99 -7.47
C TYR A 142 -12.91 -2.19 -7.54
N PHE A 143 -11.92 -2.61 -6.74
CA PHE A 143 -10.59 -2.03 -6.66
C PHE A 143 -9.54 -3.13 -6.60
N THR A 144 -8.28 -2.77 -6.84
CA THR A 144 -7.13 -3.67 -6.71
C THR A 144 -6.00 -2.99 -5.94
N SER A 145 -5.17 -3.76 -5.25
CA SER A 145 -3.96 -3.24 -4.59
C SER A 145 -2.86 -2.80 -5.57
N LYS A 146 -3.01 -3.05 -6.88
CA LYS A 146 -1.97 -2.72 -7.88
C LYS A 146 -2.49 -1.87 -9.03
N SER A 147 -1.85 -0.72 -9.25
CA SER A 147 -2.20 0.20 -10.34
C SER A 147 -2.07 -0.44 -11.72
N ILE A 148 -1.08 -1.32 -11.93
CA ILE A 148 -0.92 -2.06 -13.19
C ILE A 148 -2.14 -2.94 -13.48
N VAL A 149 -2.70 -3.62 -12.47
CA VAL A 149 -3.91 -4.43 -12.62
C VAL A 149 -5.12 -3.54 -12.91
N ALA A 150 -5.23 -2.38 -12.23
CA ALA A 150 -6.31 -1.42 -12.46
C ALA A 150 -6.30 -0.86 -13.89
N LYS A 151 -5.11 -0.60 -14.45
CA LYS A 151 -4.92 -0.09 -15.81
C LYS A 151 -5.61 -0.95 -16.86
N ASP A 152 -5.64 -2.25 -16.65
CA ASP A 152 -6.17 -3.16 -17.65
C ASP A 152 -7.70 -3.14 -17.76
N PHE A 153 -8.39 -2.64 -16.73
CA PHE A 153 -9.82 -2.36 -16.76
C PHE A 153 -10.17 -1.12 -17.59
N LEU A 154 -9.18 -0.41 -18.15
CA LEU A 154 -9.40 0.62 -19.15
C LEU A 154 -9.71 0.06 -20.55
N PHE A 155 -9.50 -1.25 -20.79
CA PHE A 155 -9.83 -1.93 -22.06
C PHE A 155 -9.23 -1.25 -23.30
N LYS A 156 -7.99 -0.77 -23.22
CA LYS A 156 -7.30 -0.03 -24.31
C LYS A 156 -8.01 1.28 -24.71
N LYS A 157 -8.92 1.78 -23.88
CA LYS A 157 -9.51 3.11 -24.04
C LYS A 157 -8.70 4.13 -23.27
N ASN A 158 -8.85 5.39 -23.67
CA ASN A 158 -8.37 6.51 -22.86
C ASN A 158 -9.21 6.60 -21.59
N GLY A 159 -8.56 6.60 -20.44
CA GLY A 159 -9.17 6.70 -19.13
C GLY A 159 -8.10 7.01 -18.09
N LYS A 160 -8.46 6.89 -16.81
CA LYS A 160 -7.61 7.21 -15.68
C LYS A 160 -7.68 6.12 -14.62
N ILE A 161 -6.63 6.01 -13.83
CA ILE A 161 -6.59 5.19 -12.63
C ILE A 161 -6.87 6.13 -11.47
N LEU A 162 -7.92 5.84 -10.70
CA LEU A 162 -8.23 6.54 -9.46
C LEU A 162 -7.55 5.82 -8.31
N SER A 163 -6.87 6.57 -7.45
CA SER A 163 -6.42 6.11 -6.14
C SER A 163 -7.52 6.35 -5.11
N SER A 164 -7.73 5.42 -4.19
CA SER A 164 -8.81 5.53 -3.21
C SER A 164 -8.45 4.87 -1.88
N LEU A 165 -9.07 5.37 -0.81
CA LEU A 165 -9.19 4.64 0.46
C LEU A 165 -10.58 4.03 0.56
N LEU A 166 -10.67 2.89 1.25
CA LEU A 166 -11.93 2.18 1.45
C LEU A 166 -12.31 2.14 2.92
N ASN A 167 -13.59 2.33 3.22
CA ASN A 167 -14.18 2.19 4.55
C ASN A 167 -14.84 0.81 4.67
N ILE A 168 -14.02 -0.21 4.90
CA ILE A 168 -14.45 -1.61 5.00
C ILE A 168 -14.14 -2.10 6.42
N LYS A 169 -15.15 -2.21 7.27
CA LYS A 169 -15.02 -2.60 8.69
C LYS A 169 -15.31 -4.10 8.90
N ASN A 170 -16.21 -4.68 8.12
CA ASN A 170 -16.62 -6.07 8.20
C ASN A 170 -16.63 -6.76 6.82
N PRO A 171 -15.45 -7.01 6.22
CA PRO A 171 -15.37 -7.68 4.93
C PRO A 171 -15.72 -9.16 5.04
N GLU A 172 -16.17 -9.71 3.92
CA GLU A 172 -15.90 -11.10 3.60
C GLU A 172 -14.46 -11.25 3.11
N ILE A 173 -13.72 -12.22 3.65
CA ILE A 173 -12.31 -12.44 3.27
C ILE A 173 -12.20 -13.78 2.56
N ILE A 174 -11.68 -13.75 1.33
CA ILE A 174 -11.47 -14.92 0.48
C ILE A 174 -9.98 -15.03 0.18
N ASP A 175 -9.37 -16.16 0.54
CA ASP A 175 -7.98 -16.45 0.18
C ASP A 175 -7.90 -17.04 -1.24
N GLY A 176 -7.28 -16.29 -2.15
CA GLY A 176 -7.10 -16.67 -3.55
C GLY A 176 -6.01 -17.72 -3.79
N LYS A 177 -5.14 -17.95 -2.80
CA LYS A 177 -4.07 -18.97 -2.82
C LYS A 177 -3.19 -18.93 -4.07
N HIS A 178 -2.95 -17.76 -4.66
CA HIS A 178 -2.14 -17.60 -5.85
C HIS A 178 -2.64 -18.42 -7.07
N LYS A 179 -3.94 -18.76 -7.12
CA LYS A 179 -4.47 -19.79 -8.05
C LYS A 179 -5.69 -19.37 -8.86
N ASN A 180 -6.36 -18.27 -8.50
CA ASN A 180 -7.62 -17.91 -9.14
C ASN A 180 -7.41 -16.94 -10.32
N LEU A 181 -7.76 -17.40 -11.52
CA LEU A 181 -7.98 -16.57 -12.71
C LEU A 181 -9.39 -15.98 -12.65
N ILE A 182 -9.49 -14.67 -12.53
CA ILE A 182 -10.77 -13.95 -12.45
C ILE A 182 -11.26 -13.55 -13.88
N GLY A 183 -11.02 -14.36 -14.91
CA GLY A 183 -11.39 -14.02 -16.31
C GLY A 183 -12.82 -14.41 -16.70
N LYS A 184 -13.65 -13.45 -17.16
CA LYS A 184 -15.03 -13.47 -17.80
C LYS A 184 -16.12 -14.45 -17.30
N ARG A 185 -15.77 -15.46 -16.52
CA ARG A 185 -16.52 -16.48 -15.78
C ARG A 185 -15.81 -16.74 -14.41
N GLY A 186 -15.04 -15.76 -13.92
CA GLY A 186 -14.18 -15.91 -12.74
C GLY A 186 -14.63 -15.07 -11.54
N VAL A 187 -15.02 -13.79 -11.74
CA VAL A 187 -15.69 -13.01 -10.66
C VAL A 187 -17.17 -13.37 -10.58
N THR A 188 -17.83 -13.49 -11.74
CA THR A 188 -19.30 -13.51 -11.84
C THR A 188 -19.94 -14.85 -11.50
N THR A 189 -19.16 -15.91 -11.31
CA THR A 189 -19.68 -17.27 -11.10
C THR A 189 -19.44 -17.83 -9.71
N PHE A 190 -18.71 -17.13 -8.82
CA PHE A 190 -18.33 -17.70 -7.51
C PHE A 190 -18.45 -16.75 -6.30
N VAL A 191 -18.80 -15.48 -6.48
CA VAL A 191 -18.93 -14.53 -5.37
C VAL A 191 -20.40 -14.20 -5.13
N ASP A 192 -20.94 -14.63 -3.99
CA ASP A 192 -22.31 -14.33 -3.57
C ASP A 192 -22.39 -12.97 -2.85
N ILE A 193 -22.17 -11.88 -3.59
CA ILE A 193 -22.27 -10.51 -3.05
C ILE A 193 -23.63 -10.28 -2.37
N PRO A 194 -24.79 -10.67 -2.96
CA PRO A 194 -26.07 -10.56 -2.27
C PRO A 194 -26.11 -11.32 -0.93
N GLY A 195 -25.53 -12.53 -0.87
CA GLY A 195 -25.39 -13.29 0.36
C GLY A 195 -24.50 -12.60 1.40
N PHE A 196 -23.38 -12.02 0.98
CA PHE A 196 -22.49 -11.27 1.87
C PHE A 196 -23.20 -10.05 2.47
N ILE A 197 -23.88 -9.26 1.63
CA ILE A 197 -24.69 -8.12 2.07
C ILE A 197 -25.77 -8.60 3.06
N LYS A 198 -26.48 -9.69 2.75
CA LYS A 198 -27.50 -10.28 3.63
C LYS A 198 -26.91 -10.73 4.98
N ASN A 199 -25.65 -11.18 4.99
CA ASN A 199 -24.91 -11.57 6.19
C ASN A 199 -24.26 -10.37 6.91
N GLY A 200 -24.59 -9.13 6.55
CA GLY A 200 -24.11 -7.92 7.21
C GLY A 200 -22.66 -7.56 6.89
N LYS A 201 -22.12 -8.06 5.77
CA LYS A 201 -20.81 -7.65 5.26
C LYS A 201 -20.93 -6.31 4.56
N ASP A 202 -19.89 -5.49 4.71
CA ASP A 202 -19.82 -4.14 4.13
C ASP A 202 -18.81 -4.04 2.97
N GLY A 203 -18.10 -5.14 2.70
CA GLY A 203 -17.21 -5.26 1.56
C GLY A 203 -16.70 -6.69 1.39
N MET A 204 -15.78 -6.84 0.45
CA MET A 204 -15.07 -8.09 0.18
C MET A 204 -13.60 -7.81 -0.04
N VAL A 205 -12.76 -8.72 0.43
CA VAL A 205 -11.33 -8.79 0.11
C VAL A 205 -11.03 -10.17 -0.45
N ILE A 206 -10.48 -10.23 -1.66
CA ILE A 206 -9.93 -11.44 -2.24
C ILE A 206 -8.41 -11.28 -2.28
N ASN A 207 -7.70 -12.08 -1.49
CA ASN A 207 -6.26 -11.96 -1.37
C ASN A 207 -5.53 -12.73 -2.46
N ASP A 208 -4.45 -12.14 -2.99
CA ASP A 208 -3.47 -12.81 -3.83
C ASP A 208 -4.06 -13.57 -5.04
N VAL A 209 -4.70 -12.83 -5.94
CA VAL A 209 -5.34 -13.36 -7.15
C VAL A 209 -4.85 -12.70 -8.43
N LEU A 210 -4.93 -13.45 -9.52
CA LEU A 210 -4.64 -12.99 -10.86
C LEU A 210 -5.94 -12.52 -11.54
N ASP A 211 -6.21 -11.22 -11.46
CA ASP A 211 -7.38 -10.61 -12.10
C ASP A 211 -7.04 -10.03 -13.49
N ILE A 212 -7.35 -10.83 -14.50
CA ILE A 212 -7.12 -10.48 -15.90
C ILE A 212 -8.45 -10.58 -16.65
N ASP A 213 -8.93 -9.45 -17.18
CA ASP A 213 -10.00 -9.50 -18.18
C ASP A 213 -9.42 -10.06 -19.49
N PRO A 214 -9.94 -11.18 -20.02
CA PRO A 214 -9.46 -11.75 -21.28
C PRO A 214 -9.67 -10.82 -22.49
N LYS A 215 -10.53 -9.80 -22.40
CA LYS A 215 -10.65 -8.73 -23.40
C LYS A 215 -9.43 -7.81 -23.43
N ALA A 216 -8.61 -7.76 -22.36
CA ALA A 216 -7.34 -7.04 -22.35
C ALA A 216 -6.32 -7.64 -23.35
N GLY A 217 -6.51 -8.91 -23.74
CA GLY A 217 -5.80 -9.59 -24.83
C GLY A 217 -5.06 -10.84 -24.38
N LEU A 218 -4.97 -11.84 -25.27
CA LEU A 218 -4.32 -13.14 -25.02
C LEU A 218 -2.86 -12.99 -24.55
N LYS A 219 -2.12 -12.01 -25.08
CA LYS A 219 -0.74 -11.72 -24.65
C LYS A 219 -0.65 -11.44 -23.15
N ARG A 220 -1.61 -10.73 -22.56
CA ARG A 220 -1.61 -10.42 -21.13
C ARG A 220 -1.94 -11.63 -20.26
N VAL A 221 -2.83 -12.50 -20.73
CA VAL A 221 -3.07 -13.79 -20.05
C VAL A 221 -1.78 -14.60 -19.99
N ILE A 222 -1.01 -14.61 -21.08
CA ILE A 222 0.29 -15.29 -21.13
C ILE A 222 1.32 -14.59 -20.23
N ASP A 223 1.45 -13.26 -20.33
CA ASP A 223 2.44 -12.48 -19.56
C ASP A 223 2.15 -12.46 -18.05
N GLY A 224 0.88 -12.59 -17.64
CA GLY A 224 0.46 -12.53 -16.24
C GLY A 224 0.53 -13.89 -15.52
N ILE A 225 0.41 -15.01 -16.24
CA ILE A 225 0.53 -16.34 -15.63
C ILE A 225 1.99 -16.54 -15.17
N GLY A 226 2.17 -16.67 -13.85
CA GLY A 226 3.50 -16.83 -13.24
C GLY A 226 4.26 -15.52 -13.05
N ASN A 227 3.66 -14.36 -13.36
CA ASN A 227 4.24 -13.06 -13.06
C ASN A 227 3.59 -12.45 -11.82
N GLU A 228 4.34 -12.42 -10.71
CA GLU A 228 3.90 -11.90 -9.41
C GLU A 228 3.43 -10.43 -9.46
N GLU A 229 3.86 -9.64 -10.45
CA GLU A 229 3.41 -8.25 -10.62
C GLU A 229 1.91 -8.15 -10.88
N TYR A 230 1.29 -9.17 -11.47
CA TYR A 230 -0.14 -9.19 -11.78
C TYR A 230 -1.02 -9.82 -10.69
N TYR A 231 -0.41 -10.45 -9.69
CA TYR A 231 -1.14 -10.92 -8.51
C TYR A 231 -1.42 -9.75 -7.59
N SER A 232 -2.67 -9.56 -7.22
CA SER A 232 -3.10 -8.44 -6.38
C SER A 232 -4.22 -8.86 -5.45
N ASN A 233 -4.45 -8.06 -4.41
CA ASN A 233 -5.70 -8.15 -3.66
C ASN A 233 -6.78 -7.43 -4.45
N ILE A 234 -7.97 -8.02 -4.50
CA ILE A 234 -9.16 -7.41 -5.09
C ILE A 234 -10.10 -7.03 -3.96
N TYR A 235 -10.59 -5.80 -4.01
CA TYR A 235 -11.49 -5.24 -3.01
C TYR A 235 -12.82 -4.91 -3.65
N ALA A 236 -13.91 -5.06 -2.90
CA ALA A 236 -15.20 -4.54 -3.29
C ALA A 236 -15.90 -3.84 -2.12
N THR A 237 -16.51 -2.69 -2.37
CA THR A 237 -17.40 -1.99 -1.44
C THR A 237 -18.85 -2.18 -1.85
N PHE A 238 -19.77 -2.32 -0.90
CA PHE A 238 -21.19 -2.67 -1.16
C PHE A 238 -22.18 -1.51 -0.99
N GLY A 239 -21.70 -0.34 -0.58
CA GLY A 239 -22.49 0.81 -0.22
C GLY A 239 -21.94 2.11 -0.79
N ASN A 240 -22.78 3.13 -0.80
CA ASN A 240 -22.38 4.50 -1.10
C ASN A 240 -21.44 5.01 -0.01
N ASN A 241 -20.56 5.97 -0.35
CA ASN A 241 -19.66 6.65 0.59
C ASN A 241 -18.66 5.73 1.33
N GLN A 242 -18.45 4.50 0.85
CA GLN A 242 -17.43 3.59 1.38
C GLN A 242 -16.08 3.70 0.69
N SER A 243 -15.94 4.66 -0.23
CA SER A 243 -14.74 4.88 -1.01
C SER A 243 -14.46 6.38 -1.07
N PHE A 244 -13.22 6.75 -0.83
CA PHE A 244 -12.76 8.14 -0.83
C PHE A 244 -11.69 8.31 -1.91
N ILE A 245 -11.96 9.14 -2.92
CA ILE A 245 -11.05 9.35 -4.06
C ILE A 245 -9.97 10.35 -3.67
N LEU A 246 -8.72 9.90 -3.72
CA LEU A 246 -7.53 10.71 -3.44
C LEU A 246 -7.24 11.66 -4.61
N GLY A 247 -6.86 12.90 -4.29
CA GLY A 247 -6.68 13.99 -5.24
C GLY A 247 -7.97 14.65 -5.72
N SER A 248 -9.13 14.22 -5.21
CA SER A 248 -10.41 14.89 -5.49
C SER A 248 -10.47 16.27 -4.82
N LYS A 249 -11.38 17.15 -5.25
CA LYS A 249 -11.57 18.47 -4.62
C LYS A 249 -11.82 18.36 -3.11
N GLN A 250 -12.66 17.41 -2.71
CA GLN A 250 -12.98 17.17 -1.30
C GLN A 250 -11.74 16.72 -0.52
N ASP A 251 -10.90 15.88 -1.12
CA ASP A 251 -9.65 15.44 -0.53
C ASP A 251 -8.66 16.60 -0.32
N LEU A 252 -8.45 17.43 -1.34
CA LEU A 252 -7.57 18.60 -1.26
C LEU A 252 -8.04 19.59 -0.19
N GLU A 253 -9.35 19.82 -0.07
CA GLU A 253 -9.93 20.69 0.96
C GLU A 253 -9.78 20.12 2.36
N ASN A 254 -10.01 18.83 2.54
CA ASN A 254 -9.86 18.16 3.82
C ASN A 254 -8.38 18.13 4.27
N PHE A 255 -7.45 17.89 3.35
CA PHE A 255 -6.03 17.92 3.64
C PHE A 255 -5.55 19.31 4.08
N LYS A 256 -6.01 20.38 3.41
CA LYS A 256 -5.74 21.77 3.83
C LYS A 256 -6.20 22.01 5.27
N LYS A 257 -7.44 21.63 5.61
CA LYS A 257 -7.99 21.77 6.96
C LYS A 257 -7.22 20.95 8.00
N PHE A 258 -6.80 19.74 7.65
CA PHE A 258 -5.97 18.92 8.52
C PHE A 258 -4.65 19.64 8.87
N LEU A 259 -3.99 20.26 7.89
CA LEU A 259 -2.77 21.03 8.13
C LEU A 259 -3.01 22.29 8.96
N GLU A 260 -4.14 22.98 8.76
CA GLU A 260 -4.51 24.15 9.56
C GLU A 260 -4.70 23.78 11.03
N ASN A 261 -5.45 22.71 11.32
CA ASN A 261 -5.73 22.29 12.70
C ASN A 261 -4.47 21.81 13.45
N ASN A 262 -3.48 21.27 12.75
CA ASN A 262 -2.23 20.78 13.35
C ASN A 262 -1.13 21.84 13.45
N LYS A 263 -1.34 23.08 12.99
CA LYS A 263 -0.39 24.19 13.19
C LYS A 263 -0.49 24.84 14.57
N ASP A 264 -1.63 24.65 15.25
CA ASP A 264 -1.93 25.23 16.56
C ASP A 264 -1.73 24.25 17.74
N SER A 265 -1.16 23.06 17.46
CA SER A 265 -0.86 22.00 18.44
C SER A 265 0.62 21.93 18.76
#